data_AF-A0A2E2N8C7-F1
#
_entry.id   AF-A0A2E2N8C7-F1
#
_cell.length_a   1.000
_cell.length_b   1.000
_cell.length_c   1.000
_cell.angle_alpha   90.00
_cell.angle_beta   90.00
_cell.angle_gamma   90.00
#
_symmetry.space_group_name_H-M   'P 1'
#
loop_
_entity.id
_entity.type
_entity.pdbx_description
1 polymer ?
#
loop_
_entity_poly.entity_id
_entity_poly.type
_entity_poly.pdbx_seq_one_letter_code
_entity_poly.pdbx_strand_id
1 'polypeptide(L)'
;MNTIKLISHVAAAILLGAAVGPAAAQLSGGSLTITRTTIDTGGSRMTGGRFVLTASIGQHDAAEPLSSGRISNQPGFWGSFPSIEPCSPADLAEPYGTVDIADVVRFLQLFGASDPASDVAAPMGVYDIADVVAFLQLFGAGCP
;
A
#
# COMPACT_ATOMS: atom_id res chain seq x y z
N MET A 1 -55.85 -59.48 -32.69
CA MET A 1 -54.69 -59.32 -31.78
C MET A 1 -53.46 -58.73 -32.52
N ASN A 2 -53.64 -57.64 -33.27
CA ASN A 2 -52.54 -57.06 -34.08
C ASN A 2 -52.57 -55.52 -34.19
N THR A 3 -53.57 -54.84 -33.61
CA THR A 3 -53.71 -53.37 -33.63
C THR A 3 -53.07 -52.70 -32.42
N ILE A 4 -52.99 -53.38 -31.27
CA ILE A 4 -52.38 -52.85 -30.03
C ILE A 4 -50.84 -52.77 -30.14
N LYS A 5 -50.19 -53.71 -30.85
CA LYS A 5 -48.73 -53.68 -31.08
C LYS A 5 -48.32 -52.56 -32.05
N LEU A 6 -49.14 -52.25 -33.05
CA LEU A 6 -48.83 -51.21 -34.03
C LEU A 6 -48.86 -49.81 -33.41
N ILE A 7 -49.79 -49.55 -32.48
CA ILE A 7 -49.88 -48.28 -31.74
C ILE A 7 -48.68 -48.09 -30.81
N SER A 8 -48.18 -49.16 -30.18
CA SER A 8 -47.02 -49.09 -29.27
C SER A 8 -45.70 -48.80 -29.99
N HIS A 9 -45.51 -49.29 -31.22
CA HIS A 9 -44.26 -49.10 -31.96
C HIS A 9 -44.25 -47.76 -32.70
N VAL A 10 -45.40 -47.26 -33.14
CA VAL A 10 -45.54 -45.90 -33.71
C VAL A 10 -45.38 -44.83 -32.64
N ALA A 11 -45.92 -45.05 -31.43
CA ALA A 11 -45.71 -44.14 -30.29
C ALA A 11 -44.24 -44.10 -29.84
N ALA A 12 -43.55 -45.26 -29.84
CA ALA A 12 -42.13 -45.33 -29.47
C ALA A 12 -41.21 -44.67 -30.51
N ALA A 13 -41.56 -44.72 -31.81
CA ALA A 13 -40.77 -44.09 -32.86
C ALA A 13 -40.96 -42.56 -32.94
N ILE A 14 -42.14 -42.04 -32.58
CA ILE A 14 -42.41 -40.59 -32.55
C ILE A 14 -41.74 -39.91 -31.34
N LEU A 15 -41.53 -40.64 -30.23
CA LEU A 15 -40.83 -40.13 -29.05
C LEU A 15 -39.29 -40.14 -29.18
N LEU A 16 -38.72 -40.79 -30.20
CA LEU A 16 -37.27 -40.96 -30.33
C LEU A 16 -36.63 -40.12 -31.46
N GLY A 17 -37.41 -39.39 -32.25
CA GLY A 17 -36.95 -38.81 -33.52
C GLY A 17 -36.79 -37.29 -33.62
N ALA A 18 -37.17 -36.50 -32.61
CA ALA A 18 -37.21 -35.04 -32.74
C ALA A 18 -36.48 -34.32 -31.61
N ALA A 19 -35.15 -34.28 -31.70
CA ALA A 19 -34.33 -33.07 -31.42
C ALA A 19 -32.84 -33.46 -31.36
N VAL A 20 -32.23 -33.72 -32.52
CA VAL A 20 -30.77 -33.58 -32.64
C VAL A 20 -30.52 -32.21 -33.26
N GLY A 21 -30.03 -31.29 -32.46
CA GLY A 21 -29.39 -30.05 -32.88
C GLY A 21 -28.26 -29.79 -31.90
N PRO A 22 -27.10 -29.27 -32.34
CA PRO A 22 -25.99 -29.08 -31.45
C PRO A 22 -26.45 -28.03 -30.43
N ALA A 23 -26.61 -28.43 -29.17
CA ALA A 23 -26.19 -27.51 -28.15
C ALA A 23 -24.69 -27.38 -28.39
N ALA A 24 -24.32 -26.42 -29.26
CA ALA A 24 -23.13 -25.65 -29.01
C ALA A 24 -23.13 -25.44 -27.50
N ALA A 25 -22.04 -25.82 -26.83
CA ALA A 25 -21.79 -25.26 -25.52
C ALA A 25 -21.82 -23.75 -25.73
N GLN A 26 -23.01 -23.15 -25.64
CA GLN A 26 -23.14 -21.78 -25.31
C GLN A 26 -22.52 -21.82 -23.92
N LEU A 27 -21.26 -21.40 -23.82
CA LEU A 27 -20.90 -20.49 -22.77
C LEU A 27 -21.99 -19.42 -22.86
N SER A 28 -23.13 -19.72 -22.23
CA SER A 28 -24.17 -18.76 -21.95
C SER A 28 -23.35 -17.67 -21.34
N GLY A 29 -23.29 -16.53 -22.02
CA GLY A 29 -22.76 -15.30 -21.46
C GLY A 29 -23.65 -14.87 -20.30
N GLY A 30 -23.95 -15.78 -19.37
CA GLY A 30 -24.51 -15.51 -18.08
C GLY A 30 -23.60 -14.48 -17.46
N SER A 31 -24.26 -13.54 -16.77
CA SER A 31 -23.59 -12.48 -16.02
C SER A 31 -22.38 -13.07 -15.32
N LEU A 32 -21.19 -12.73 -15.82
CA LEU A 32 -19.95 -13.06 -15.15
C LEU A 32 -19.94 -12.21 -13.88
N THR A 33 -20.47 -12.77 -12.79
CA THR A 33 -20.34 -12.16 -11.48
C THR A 33 -18.87 -12.21 -11.16
N ILE A 34 -18.23 -11.06 -11.13
CA ILE A 34 -16.85 -11.04 -10.71
C ILE A 34 -16.82 -11.38 -9.22
N THR A 35 -16.36 -12.59 -8.89
CA THR A 35 -16.28 -13.08 -7.51
C THR A 35 -15.07 -12.51 -6.76
N ARG A 36 -14.08 -12.00 -7.51
CA ARG A 36 -12.96 -11.22 -7.00
C ARG A 36 -12.33 -10.40 -8.13
N THR A 37 -12.33 -9.07 -8.01
CA THR A 37 -11.41 -8.19 -8.77
C THR A 37 -10.53 -7.44 -7.79
N THR A 38 -9.30 -7.19 -8.19
CA THR A 38 -8.52 -6.05 -7.70
C THR A 38 -8.27 -5.13 -8.89
N ILE A 39 -8.47 -3.81 -8.72
CA ILE A 39 -8.13 -2.81 -9.74
C ILE A 39 -6.78 -2.21 -9.32
N ASP A 40 -5.71 -2.67 -9.94
CA ASP A 40 -4.36 -2.16 -9.69
C ASP A 40 -4.05 -1.00 -10.66
N THR A 41 -4.49 0.22 -10.36
CA THR A 41 -4.16 1.42 -11.17
C THR A 41 -2.79 2.00 -10.82
N GLY A 42 -1.78 1.14 -10.76
CA GLY A 42 -0.70 1.32 -9.80
C GLY A 42 0.61 1.99 -10.23
N GLY A 43 0.59 3.00 -11.09
CA GLY A 43 1.82 3.75 -11.35
C GLY A 43 1.55 5.00 -12.16
N SER A 44 1.85 6.16 -11.59
CA SER A 44 1.70 7.45 -12.28
C SER A 44 2.98 8.25 -12.17
N ARG A 45 3.43 8.80 -13.32
CA ARG A 45 4.49 9.81 -13.37
C ARG A 45 3.84 11.16 -13.07
N MET A 46 3.91 11.59 -11.82
CA MET A 46 3.37 12.89 -11.43
C MET A 46 4.41 13.99 -11.71
N THR A 47 4.00 14.97 -12.51
CA THR A 47 4.81 16.17 -12.83
C THR A 47 4.04 17.41 -12.40
N GLY A 48 4.56 18.13 -11.41
CA GLY A 48 3.93 19.35 -10.87
C GLY A 48 4.92 20.41 -10.39
N GLY A 49 6.20 20.28 -10.75
CA GLY A 49 7.27 21.18 -10.33
C GLY A 49 8.63 20.76 -10.87
N ARG A 50 9.71 21.14 -10.20
CA ARG A 50 11.11 20.80 -10.55
C ARG A 50 11.41 19.28 -10.45
N PHE A 51 10.53 18.50 -9.83
CA PHE A 51 10.74 17.07 -9.61
C PHE A 51 9.67 16.23 -10.31
N VAL A 52 10.10 15.05 -10.75
CA VAL A 52 9.26 14.01 -11.33
C VAL A 52 9.32 12.82 -10.39
N LEU A 53 8.16 12.34 -9.94
CA LEU A 53 8.07 11.14 -9.14
C LEU A 53 7.42 10.03 -9.98
N THR A 54 8.11 8.90 -10.08
CA THR A 54 7.62 7.69 -10.76
C THR A 54 7.42 6.62 -9.70
N ALA A 55 6.18 6.46 -9.23
CA ALA A 55 5.88 5.50 -8.17
C ALA A 55 4.41 5.04 -8.20
N SER A 56 4.13 4.03 -7.38
CA SER A 56 2.82 3.41 -7.10
C SER A 56 1.94 4.25 -6.16
N ILE A 57 1.91 5.58 -6.33
CA ILE A 57 1.15 6.49 -5.46
C ILE A 57 -0.32 6.10 -5.47
N GLY A 58 -0.90 5.82 -4.29
CA GLY A 58 -2.29 5.40 -4.14
C GLY A 58 -2.56 3.91 -4.38
N GLN A 59 -1.54 3.06 -4.51
CA GLN A 59 -1.72 1.61 -4.51
C GLN A 59 -2.10 1.10 -3.11
N HIS A 60 -3.07 0.19 -3.07
CA HIS A 60 -3.62 -0.37 -1.83
C HIS A 60 -2.71 -1.43 -1.17
N ASP A 61 -1.74 -1.96 -1.92
CA ASP A 61 -0.87 -3.08 -1.57
C ASP A 61 0.61 -2.70 -1.45
N ALA A 62 0.94 -1.41 -1.59
CA ALA A 62 2.26 -0.92 -1.26
C ALA A 62 2.43 -0.94 0.27
N ALA A 63 3.22 -1.89 0.77
CA ALA A 63 3.36 -2.15 2.20
C ALA A 63 4.24 -1.13 2.95
N GLU A 64 5.11 -0.41 2.24
CA GLU A 64 6.10 0.52 2.83
C GLU A 64 6.00 1.93 2.21
N PRO A 65 6.26 3.00 2.99
CA PRO A 65 6.33 4.37 2.46
C PRO A 65 7.32 4.48 1.31
N LEU A 66 6.88 5.04 0.18
CA LEU A 66 7.74 5.22 -0.99
C LEU A 66 8.51 6.53 -0.83
N SER A 67 9.76 6.43 -0.41
CA SER A 67 10.66 7.58 -0.25
C SER A 67 11.59 7.74 -1.45
N SER A 68 11.70 8.98 -1.94
CA SER A 68 12.73 9.38 -2.88
C SER A 68 13.27 10.75 -2.49
N GLY A 69 14.45 10.76 -1.86
CA GLY A 69 15.05 11.97 -1.33
C GLY A 69 14.19 12.61 -0.24
N ARG A 70 13.87 13.90 -0.37
CA ARG A 70 13.10 14.68 0.63
C ARG A 70 11.58 14.47 0.59
N ILE A 71 11.07 13.58 -0.25
CA ILE A 71 9.63 13.35 -0.41
C ILE A 71 9.33 11.91 -0.02
N SER A 72 8.42 11.75 0.95
CA SER A 72 7.81 10.48 1.36
C SER A 72 6.35 10.49 0.93
N ASN A 73 5.86 9.38 0.37
CA ASN A 73 4.44 9.20 0.08
C ASN A 73 3.93 7.97 0.82
N GLN A 74 2.94 8.20 1.68
CA GLN A 74 2.24 7.13 2.36
C GLN A 74 1.35 6.38 1.36
N PRO A 75 1.42 5.04 1.29
CA PRO A 75 0.56 4.24 0.43
C PRO A 75 -0.90 4.21 0.93
N GLY A 76 -1.84 3.85 0.06
CA GLY A 76 -3.26 3.67 0.41
C GLY A 76 -4.28 4.48 -0.41
N PHE A 77 -5.54 3.99 -0.42
CA PHE A 77 -6.68 4.59 -1.13
C PHE A 77 -7.52 5.54 -0.23
N TRP A 78 -7.55 5.32 1.10
CA TRP A 78 -8.21 6.19 2.08
C TRP A 78 -7.42 6.22 3.36
N GLY A 79 -7.04 7.41 3.81
CA GLY A 79 -6.38 7.62 5.08
C GLY A 79 -4.95 8.11 4.90
N SER A 80 -4.83 9.43 4.72
CA SER A 80 -3.86 10.16 5.53
C SER A 80 -4.14 9.81 7.00
N PHE A 81 -3.59 8.70 7.49
CA PHE A 81 -3.08 8.75 8.84
C PHE A 81 -2.04 9.86 8.81
N PRO A 82 -2.04 10.81 9.76
CA PRO A 82 -0.88 11.66 9.88
C PRO A 82 0.28 10.70 10.22
N SER A 83 1.04 10.28 9.20
CA SER A 83 2.43 9.91 9.40
C SER A 83 3.06 11.22 9.83
N ILE A 84 2.98 11.48 11.13
CA ILE A 84 3.68 12.61 11.70
C ILE A 84 5.13 12.19 11.60
N GLU A 85 5.80 12.72 10.60
CA GLU A 85 7.23 12.53 10.43
C GLU A 85 7.96 13.32 11.51
N PRO A 86 9.19 12.93 11.87
CA PRO A 86 10.08 13.75 12.67
C PRO A 86 10.07 15.21 12.20
N CYS A 87 9.69 16.14 13.06
CA CYS A 87 9.63 17.55 12.69
C CYS A 87 11.02 18.20 12.58
N SER A 88 12.02 17.59 13.24
CA SER A 88 13.40 18.05 13.30
C SER A 88 14.34 16.89 13.63
N PRO A 89 15.67 17.05 13.49
CA PRO A 89 16.63 16.05 13.96
C PRO A 89 16.59 15.79 15.48
N ALA A 90 15.89 16.63 16.26
CA ALA A 90 15.67 16.40 17.68
C ALA A 90 14.42 15.57 17.97
N ASP A 91 13.60 15.24 16.97
CA ASP A 91 12.39 14.40 17.09
C ASP A 91 12.75 12.95 16.71
N LEU A 92 13.19 12.19 17.71
CA LEU A 92 13.83 10.88 17.55
C LEU A 92 12.97 9.74 18.10
N ALA A 93 11.90 10.05 18.83
CA ALA A 93 11.01 9.09 19.47
C ALA A 93 9.54 9.42 19.23
N GLU A 94 8.69 8.40 19.29
CA GLU A 94 7.25 8.63 19.31
C GLU A 94 6.81 9.29 20.63
N PRO A 95 5.89 10.27 20.60
CA PRO A 95 5.09 10.72 19.44
C PRO A 95 5.82 11.73 18.53
N TYR A 96 5.97 11.37 17.25
CA TYR A 96 6.56 12.26 16.24
C TYR A 96 5.70 13.51 15.99
N GLY A 97 6.36 14.59 15.58
CA GLY A 97 5.85 15.94 15.34
C GLY A 97 5.70 16.79 16.58
N THR A 98 6.19 16.31 17.71
CA THR A 98 6.39 17.08 18.93
C THR A 98 7.72 16.69 19.52
N VAL A 99 8.53 17.67 19.93
CA VAL A 99 9.76 17.37 20.66
C VAL A 99 9.46 17.35 22.16
N ASP A 100 9.70 16.22 22.81
CA ASP A 100 9.46 16.01 24.24
C ASP A 100 10.59 15.23 24.96
N ILE A 101 10.37 14.88 26.23
CA ILE A 101 11.41 14.21 27.02
C ILE A 101 11.78 12.81 26.50
N ALA A 102 10.90 12.13 25.77
CA ALA A 102 11.18 10.85 25.13
C ALA A 102 12.29 11.01 24.08
N ASP A 103 12.32 12.13 23.37
CA ASP A 103 13.38 12.44 22.42
C ASP A 103 14.73 12.63 23.09
N VAL A 104 14.75 13.30 24.25
CA VAL A 104 15.98 13.47 25.04
C VAL A 104 16.51 12.11 25.50
N VAL A 105 15.62 11.25 26.01
CA VAL A 105 16.00 9.89 26.43
C VAL A 105 16.54 9.10 25.23
N ARG A 106 15.88 9.22 24.07
CA ARG A 106 16.29 8.54 22.85
C ARG A 106 17.63 9.05 22.33
N PHE A 107 17.84 10.36 22.32
CA PHE A 107 19.12 10.98 21.98
C PHE A 107 20.23 10.46 22.89
N LEU A 108 20.04 10.44 24.21
CA LEU A 108 21.07 9.95 25.15
C LEU A 108 21.40 8.47 24.95
N GLN A 109 20.42 7.65 24.60
CA GLN A 109 20.65 6.23 24.24
C GLN A 109 21.48 6.10 22.97
N LEU A 110 21.16 6.88 21.94
CA LEU A 110 21.89 6.90 20.66
C LEU A 110 23.32 7.44 20.83
N PHE A 111 23.47 8.54 21.56
CA PHE A 111 24.75 9.17 21.86
C PHE A 111 25.65 8.24 22.68
N GLY A 112 25.09 7.55 23.69
CA GLY A 112 25.82 6.54 24.46
C GLY A 112 26.22 5.30 23.65
N ALA A 113 25.55 5.05 22.52
CA ALA A 113 25.87 3.98 21.59
C ALA A 113 26.77 4.42 20.41
N SER A 114 27.17 5.70 20.36
CA SER A 114 27.84 6.29 19.18
C SER A 114 27.08 6.02 17.88
N ASP A 115 25.75 6.14 17.93
CA ASP A 115 24.88 5.93 16.77
C ASP A 115 24.88 7.18 15.87
N PRO A 116 25.05 7.05 14.54
CA PRO A 116 25.07 8.19 13.61
C PRO A 116 23.86 9.12 13.68
N ALA A 117 22.71 8.66 14.19
CA ALA A 117 21.54 9.51 14.40
C ALA A 117 21.73 10.56 15.52
N SER A 118 22.74 10.41 16.38
CA SER A 118 23.11 11.37 17.44
C SER A 118 24.23 12.33 17.06
N ASP A 119 24.84 12.15 15.89
CA ASP A 119 25.87 13.02 15.32
C ASP A 119 25.20 14.10 14.46
N VAL A 120 24.90 15.23 15.10
CA VAL A 120 24.07 16.31 14.55
C VAL A 120 24.85 17.62 14.40
N ALA A 121 26.11 17.65 14.81
CA ALA A 121 27.01 18.78 14.67
C ALA A 121 28.30 18.39 13.95
N ALA A 122 28.90 19.34 13.23
CA ALA A 122 30.23 19.11 12.67
C ALA A 122 31.29 19.14 13.80
N PRO A 123 32.35 18.30 13.72
CA PRO A 123 32.68 17.39 12.62
C PRO A 123 31.96 16.03 12.69
N MET A 124 31.32 15.64 11.59
CA MET A 124 30.62 14.36 11.49
C MET A 124 31.55 13.17 11.74
N GLY A 125 31.07 12.15 12.45
CA GLY A 125 31.79 10.98 12.91
C GLY A 125 32.44 11.17 14.28
N VAL A 126 32.25 12.32 14.93
CA VAL A 126 32.77 12.63 16.27
C VAL A 126 31.61 12.96 17.18
N TYR A 127 31.33 12.07 18.14
CA TYR A 127 30.26 12.24 19.13
C TYR A 127 30.77 13.05 20.32
N ASP A 128 30.48 14.34 20.35
CA ASP A 128 30.98 15.25 21.38
C ASP A 128 29.92 16.25 21.92
N ILE A 129 30.37 17.23 22.70
CA ILE A 129 29.47 18.21 23.32
C ILE A 129 28.80 19.13 22.28
N ALA A 130 29.39 19.30 21.09
CA ALA A 130 28.79 20.07 20.01
C ALA A 130 27.47 19.43 19.55
N ASP A 131 27.39 18.11 19.50
CA ASP A 131 26.15 17.39 19.19
C ASP A 131 25.08 17.64 20.24
N VAL A 132 25.46 17.57 21.51
CA VAL A 132 24.53 17.84 22.63
C VAL A 132 24.02 19.28 22.56
N VAL A 133 24.89 20.25 22.28
CA VAL A 133 24.49 21.65 22.15
C VAL A 133 23.59 21.85 20.93
N ALA A 134 23.90 21.24 19.80
CA ALA A 134 23.09 21.30 18.59
C ALA A 134 21.70 20.66 18.80
N PHE A 135 21.65 19.50 19.44
CA PHE A 135 20.40 18.85 19.86
C PHE A 135 19.57 19.77 20.75
N LEU A 136 20.17 20.39 21.78
CA LEU A 136 19.45 21.30 22.68
C LEU A 136 18.93 22.57 21.98
N GLN A 137 19.64 23.06 20.97
CA GLN A 137 19.18 24.18 20.15
C GLN A 137 17.94 23.80 19.32
N LEU A 138 17.96 22.60 18.71
CA LEU A 138 16.82 22.06 17.97
C LEU A 138 15.63 21.77 18.91
N PHE A 139 15.90 21.16 20.06
CA PHE A 139 14.91 20.90 21.10
C PHE A 139 14.24 22.19 21.59
N GLY A 140 15.02 23.22 21.87
CA GLY A 140 14.52 24.53 22.31
C GLY A 140 13.77 25.30 21.22
N ALA A 141 14.04 25.02 19.94
CA ALA A 141 13.29 25.58 18.82
C ALA A 141 11.92 24.90 18.63
N GLY A 142 11.79 23.64 19.05
CA GLY A 142 10.56 22.84 18.93
C GLY A 142 10.21 22.49 17.48
N CYS A 143 8.98 22.02 17.27
CA CYS A 143 8.45 21.73 15.94
C CYS A 143 7.79 22.99 15.31
N PRO A 144 7.99 23.23 14.00
CA PRO A 144 7.37 24.36 13.27
C PRO A 144 5.87 24.21 13.03
#